data_AF-A0A6P0MJ90-F1
#
_entry.id   AF-A0A6P0MJ90-F1
#
_cell.length_a   1.000
_cell.length_b   1.000
_cell.length_c   1.000
_cell.angle_alpha   90.00
_cell.angle_beta   90.00
_cell.angle_gamma   90.00
#
_symmetry.space_group_name_H-M   'P 1'
#
loop_
_entity.id
_entity.type
_entity.pdbx_description
1 polymer ?
#
loop_
_entity_poly.entity_id
_entity_poly.type
_entity_poly.pdbx_seq_one_letter_code
_entity_poly.pdbx_strand_id
1 'polypeptide(L)'
;MEKNPNPQPPTSPVLLGIYGQFLRSPNLTTTPESLPVRQIKNQVLRLYSLHLLVMIAIAIVIGQVINPQDNFLLEFFAGTSPWFWFTIAVIAAPLIEESIFRLPLRGSVFNLTLSMSLVVLLGIIGFSPFNRALVIGIGGMLAGLNIYLWFAQPKFPVRLQAAYTRYPRLIFYGLALLFGAIHITNYQPQMLPLLPLLVLPQVVVGLWLGFIRLRYGFGWAVLAHAFHNGLLLLPILLITGLGSAQLQAQGLDNIDPETLPFSDSLLILGIGFSFLGGLIFCGIHAWGVVREWQRNRAC
;
A
#
# COMPACT_ATOMS: atom_id res chain seq x y z
N MET A 1 -21.03 5.94 55.29
CA MET A 1 -20.49 6.75 54.17
C MET A 1 -19.77 5.80 53.24
N GLU A 2 -20.51 5.26 52.27
CA GLU A 2 -19.99 4.33 51.28
C GLU A 2 -19.27 5.16 50.20
N LYS A 3 -17.96 4.95 50.04
CA LYS A 3 -17.15 5.63 49.03
C LYS A 3 -17.63 5.17 47.65
N ASN A 4 -18.34 6.06 46.96
CA ASN A 4 -18.65 5.95 45.55
C ASN A 4 -17.32 5.71 44.78
N PRO A 5 -17.14 4.58 44.06
CA PRO A 5 -15.94 4.40 43.26
C PRO A 5 -15.99 5.43 42.13
N ASN A 6 -14.96 6.28 42.08
CA ASN A 6 -14.74 7.24 41.01
C ASN A 6 -15.03 6.55 39.65
N PRO A 7 -15.89 7.10 38.77
CA PRO A 7 -16.04 6.55 37.43
C PRO A 7 -14.65 6.59 36.77
N GLN A 8 -14.15 5.43 36.36
CA GLN A 8 -12.89 5.37 35.62
C GLN A 8 -13.01 6.31 34.42
N PRO A 9 -11.99 7.15 34.14
CA PRO A 9 -12.02 8.00 32.96
C PRO A 9 -12.20 7.10 31.73
N PRO A 10 -12.99 7.53 30.72
CA PRO A 10 -13.21 6.73 29.53
C PRO A 10 -11.86 6.32 28.95
N THR A 11 -11.63 5.01 28.87
CA THR A 11 -10.37 4.44 28.39
C THR A 11 -10.10 4.98 26.99
N SER A 12 -8.99 5.71 26.82
CA SER A 12 -8.57 6.24 25.52
C SER A 12 -8.73 5.17 24.43
N PRO A 13 -9.31 5.51 23.27
CA PRO A 13 -9.64 4.51 22.27
C PRO A 13 -8.38 3.78 21.79
N VAL A 14 -8.41 2.45 21.81
CA VAL A 14 -7.27 1.60 21.41
C VAL A 14 -7.15 1.59 19.90
N LEU A 15 -5.91 1.50 19.39
CA LEU A 15 -5.55 1.58 17.97
C LEU A 15 -6.41 0.70 17.03
N LEU A 16 -6.67 -0.56 17.41
CA LEU A 16 -7.54 -1.44 16.63
C LEU A 16 -9.00 -0.97 16.61
N GLY A 17 -9.49 -0.47 17.75
CA GLY A 17 -10.82 0.11 17.86
C GLY A 17 -10.96 1.34 16.98
N ILE A 18 -9.95 2.21 16.98
CA ILE A 18 -9.89 3.39 16.11
C ILE A 18 -9.91 2.99 14.64
N TYR A 19 -9.05 2.04 14.24
CA TYR A 19 -9.00 1.56 12.86
C TYR A 19 -10.33 0.93 12.43
N GLY A 20 -10.91 0.06 13.27
CA GLY A 20 -12.19 -0.57 13.00
C GLY A 20 -13.37 0.41 12.95
N GLN A 21 -13.40 1.40 13.84
CA GLN A 21 -14.40 2.48 13.80
C GLN A 21 -14.25 3.31 12.52
N PHE A 22 -13.02 3.64 12.14
CA PHE A 22 -12.76 4.36 10.91
C PHE A 22 -13.25 3.60 9.68
N LEU A 23 -12.96 2.30 9.56
CA LEU A 23 -13.47 1.50 8.44
C LEU A 23 -15.01 1.49 8.41
N ARG A 24 -15.68 1.38 9.57
CA ARG A 24 -17.15 1.41 9.62
C ARG A 24 -17.74 2.77 9.24
N SER A 25 -17.09 3.87 9.61
CA SER A 25 -17.55 5.23 9.33
C SER A 25 -16.36 6.13 9.00
N PRO A 26 -15.82 6.06 7.77
CA PRO A 26 -14.69 6.88 7.38
C PRO A 26 -15.13 8.35 7.37
N ASN A 27 -14.29 9.21 7.93
CA ASN A 27 -14.48 10.65 7.89
C ASN A 27 -13.35 11.26 7.04
N LEU A 28 -13.73 11.90 5.93
CA LEU A 28 -12.77 12.49 4.98
C LEU A 28 -12.39 13.94 5.31
N THR A 29 -13.14 14.59 6.21
CA THR A 29 -12.97 16.01 6.52
C THR A 29 -12.09 16.24 7.76
N THR A 30 -11.73 15.20 8.50
CA THR A 30 -10.83 15.32 9.65
C THR A 30 -9.43 15.72 9.20
N THR A 31 -8.85 16.70 9.89
CA THR A 31 -7.43 17.06 9.74
C THR A 31 -6.54 15.94 10.28
N PRO A 32 -5.28 15.82 9.81
CA PRO A 32 -4.38 14.79 10.32
C PRO A 32 -4.06 15.09 11.79
N GLU A 33 -3.87 14.04 12.58
CA GLU A 33 -3.49 14.18 13.97
C GLU A 33 -2.05 14.71 14.08
N SER A 34 -1.86 15.74 14.89
CA SER A 34 -0.55 16.26 15.23
C SER A 34 0.05 15.43 16.38
N LEU A 35 0.60 14.27 16.03
CA LEU A 35 1.30 13.38 16.97
C LEU A 35 2.82 13.47 16.76
N PRO A 36 3.63 13.24 17.82
CA PRO A 36 5.06 13.05 17.66
C PRO A 36 5.38 11.93 16.66
N VAL A 37 6.39 12.13 15.80
CA VAL A 37 6.83 11.16 14.77
C VAL A 37 7.01 9.75 15.34
N ARG A 38 7.56 9.63 16.55
CA ARG A 38 7.75 8.34 17.23
C ARG A 38 6.42 7.61 17.48
N GLN A 39 5.37 8.34 17.85
CA GLN A 39 4.05 7.77 18.10
C GLN A 39 3.38 7.35 16.79
N ILE A 40 3.45 8.17 15.74
CA ILE A 40 2.92 7.82 14.41
C ILE A 40 3.61 6.56 13.89
N LYS A 41 4.95 6.54 13.90
CA LYS A 41 5.74 5.36 13.49
C LYS A 41 5.31 4.10 14.23
N ASN A 42 5.14 4.19 15.54
CA ASN A 42 4.71 3.04 16.35
C ASN A 42 3.30 2.58 15.97
N GLN A 43 2.33 3.50 15.82
CA GLN A 43 0.97 3.14 15.43
C GLN A 43 0.91 2.54 14.03
N VAL A 44 1.62 3.12 13.06
CA VAL A 44 1.74 2.60 11.69
C VAL A 44 2.34 1.19 11.69
N LEU A 45 3.46 0.97 12.40
CA LEU A 45 4.12 -0.33 12.45
C LEU A 45 3.28 -1.42 13.12
N ARG A 46 2.57 -1.06 14.20
CA ARG A 46 1.65 -1.96 14.90
C ARG A 46 0.47 -2.37 14.04
N LEU A 47 -0.15 -1.43 13.33
CA LEU A 47 -1.21 -1.74 12.37
C LEU A 47 -0.68 -2.50 11.16
N TYR A 48 0.50 -2.15 10.66
CA TYR A 48 1.15 -2.85 9.57
C TYR A 48 1.42 -4.31 9.93
N SER A 49 1.83 -4.61 11.16
CA SER A 49 2.05 -5.98 11.62
C SER A 49 0.79 -6.83 11.55
N LEU A 50 -0.35 -6.29 11.98
CA LEU A 50 -1.64 -6.96 11.83
C LEU A 50 -2.03 -7.12 10.35
N HIS A 51 -1.85 -6.06 9.58
CA HIS A 51 -2.15 -6.04 8.15
C HIS A 51 -1.32 -7.07 7.37
N LEU A 52 -0.02 -7.17 7.63
CA LEU A 52 0.88 -8.12 6.98
C LEU A 52 0.46 -9.56 7.24
N LEU A 53 0.00 -9.88 8.46
CA LEU A 53 -0.52 -11.23 8.76
C LEU A 53 -1.80 -11.55 7.97
N VAL A 54 -2.70 -10.57 7.81
CA VAL A 54 -3.89 -10.73 6.94
C VAL A 54 -3.46 -10.94 5.48
N MET A 55 -2.49 -10.16 5.01
CA MET A 55 -1.96 -10.27 3.64
C MET A 55 -1.30 -11.62 3.40
N ILE A 56 -0.53 -12.14 4.35
CA ILE A 56 0.06 -13.48 4.28
C ILE A 56 -1.03 -14.55 4.20
N ALA A 57 -2.07 -14.45 5.01
CA ALA A 57 -3.19 -15.39 4.95
C ALA A 57 -3.88 -15.38 3.57
N ILE A 58 -4.12 -14.19 3.00
CA ILE A 58 -4.67 -14.06 1.64
C ILE A 58 -3.69 -14.63 0.60
N ALA A 59 -2.39 -14.34 0.72
CA ALA A 59 -1.37 -14.83 -0.20
C ALA A 59 -1.27 -16.37 -0.20
N ILE A 60 -1.41 -17.01 0.97
CA ILE A 60 -1.46 -18.48 1.07
C ILE A 60 -2.65 -19.02 0.28
N VAL A 61 -3.83 -18.43 0.42
CA VAL A 61 -5.05 -18.84 -0.31
C VAL A 61 -4.87 -18.65 -1.82
N ILE A 62 -4.35 -17.49 -2.23
CA ILE A 62 -4.06 -17.21 -3.64
C ILE A 62 -3.09 -18.24 -4.20
N GLY A 63 -2.00 -18.55 -3.49
CA GLY A 63 -0.98 -19.52 -3.93
C GLY A 63 -1.49 -20.96 -4.10
N GLN A 64 -2.69 -21.31 -3.61
CA GLN A 64 -3.30 -22.61 -3.88
C GLN A 64 -4.07 -22.67 -5.22
N VAL A 65 -4.35 -21.51 -5.82
CA VAL A 65 -5.23 -21.40 -7.00
C VAL A 65 -4.57 -20.73 -8.20
N ILE A 66 -3.37 -20.16 -8.04
CA ILE A 66 -2.62 -19.52 -9.11
C ILE A 66 -1.24 -20.14 -9.27
N ASN A 67 -0.76 -20.25 -10.51
CA ASN A 67 0.62 -20.57 -10.79
C ASN A 67 1.42 -19.27 -10.97
N PRO A 68 2.72 -19.22 -10.60
CA PRO A 68 3.54 -18.03 -10.81
C PRO A 68 3.50 -17.49 -12.25
N GLN A 69 3.44 -18.38 -13.25
CA GLN A 69 3.40 -18.05 -14.68
C GLN A 69 2.14 -17.28 -15.12
N ASP A 70 1.09 -17.27 -14.31
CA ASP A 70 -0.13 -16.50 -14.58
C ASP A 70 0.04 -14.99 -14.30
N ASN A 71 1.21 -14.56 -13.81
CA ASN A 71 1.53 -13.18 -13.45
C ASN A 71 2.61 -12.57 -14.37
N PHE A 72 2.23 -11.54 -15.14
CA PHE A 72 3.12 -10.84 -16.08
C PHE A 72 4.31 -10.12 -15.41
N LEU A 73 4.19 -9.78 -14.12
CA LEU A 73 5.26 -9.07 -13.41
C LEU A 73 6.53 -9.91 -13.29
N LEU A 74 6.42 -11.24 -13.21
CA LEU A 74 7.59 -12.10 -13.12
C LEU A 74 8.45 -12.05 -14.38
N GLU A 75 7.81 -12.07 -15.55
CA GLU A 75 8.51 -11.92 -16.84
C GLU A 75 9.15 -10.53 -16.96
N PHE A 76 8.43 -9.49 -16.56
CA PHE A 76 8.95 -8.12 -16.54
C PHE A 76 10.19 -7.98 -15.63
N PHE A 77 10.16 -8.58 -14.43
CA PHE A 77 11.31 -8.53 -13.51
C PHE A 77 12.52 -9.30 -14.03
N ALA A 78 12.30 -10.42 -14.72
CA ALA A 78 13.38 -11.20 -15.34
C ALA A 78 14.05 -10.47 -16.50
N GLY A 79 13.28 -9.70 -17.28
CA GLY A 79 13.78 -8.96 -18.46
C GLY A 79 14.39 -7.59 -18.16
N THR A 80 14.41 -7.13 -16.90
CA THR A 80 14.84 -5.76 -16.54
C THR A 80 15.87 -5.77 -15.41
N SER A 81 16.67 -4.70 -15.33
CA SER A 81 17.68 -4.56 -14.26
C SER A 81 17.03 -4.60 -12.86
N PRO A 82 17.50 -5.46 -11.93
CA PRO A 82 16.95 -5.57 -10.58
C PRO A 82 16.85 -4.26 -9.83
N TRP A 83 17.92 -3.48 -9.87
CA TRP A 83 17.98 -2.16 -9.23
C TRP A 83 17.01 -1.17 -9.84
N PHE A 84 16.81 -1.24 -11.16
CA PHE A 84 15.88 -0.36 -11.85
C PHE A 84 14.44 -0.65 -11.44
N TRP A 85 13.97 -1.89 -11.59
CA TRP A 85 12.57 -2.20 -11.26
C TRP A 85 12.31 -2.05 -9.75
N PHE A 86 13.28 -2.34 -8.88
CA PHE A 86 13.13 -2.11 -7.45
C PHE A 86 12.96 -0.62 -7.13
N THR A 87 13.77 0.26 -7.75
CA THR A 87 13.65 1.71 -7.58
C THR A 87 12.28 2.21 -8.04
N ILE A 88 11.79 1.72 -9.18
CA ILE A 88 10.46 2.07 -9.68
C ILE A 88 9.39 1.57 -8.71
N ALA A 89 9.40 0.30 -8.32
CA ALA A 89 8.36 -0.30 -7.49
C ALA A 89 8.34 0.22 -6.04
N VAL A 90 9.48 0.64 -5.50
CA VAL A 90 9.60 1.09 -4.09
C VAL A 90 9.51 2.60 -3.95
N ILE A 91 9.87 3.37 -4.97
CA ILE A 91 9.90 4.83 -4.90
C ILE A 91 8.87 5.46 -5.84
N ALA A 92 9.00 5.20 -7.14
CA ALA A 92 8.19 5.89 -8.15
C ALA A 92 6.71 5.47 -8.10
N ALA A 93 6.44 4.16 -8.06
CA ALA A 93 5.07 3.62 -8.04
C ALA A 93 4.31 4.10 -6.79
N PRO A 94 4.82 3.99 -5.55
CA PRO A 94 4.14 4.54 -4.38
C PRO A 94 3.86 6.04 -4.48
N LEU A 95 4.80 6.85 -5.00
CA LEU A 95 4.54 8.28 -5.19
C LEU A 95 3.39 8.54 -6.17
N ILE A 96 3.38 7.84 -7.31
CA ILE A 96 2.37 7.98 -8.35
C ILE A 96 1.01 7.46 -7.87
N GLU A 97 0.97 6.24 -7.35
CA GLU A 97 -0.25 5.58 -6.90
C GLU A 97 -0.89 6.30 -5.70
N GLU A 98 -0.10 6.69 -4.70
CA GLU A 98 -0.64 7.46 -3.58
C GLU A 98 -1.14 8.83 -4.06
N SER A 99 -0.45 9.45 -5.03
CA SER A 99 -0.93 10.71 -5.64
C SER A 99 -2.29 10.51 -6.31
N ILE A 100 -2.47 9.46 -7.10
CA ILE A 100 -3.72 9.18 -7.81
C ILE A 100 -4.87 8.82 -6.86
N PHE A 101 -4.60 7.97 -5.87
CA PHE A 101 -5.68 7.33 -5.11
C PHE A 101 -5.87 7.92 -3.72
N ARG A 102 -4.85 8.55 -3.12
CA ARG A 102 -4.92 9.06 -1.73
C ARG A 102 -4.98 10.57 -1.63
N LEU A 103 -4.48 11.33 -2.60
CA LEU A 103 -4.76 12.78 -2.62
C LEU A 103 -6.26 13.07 -2.70
N PRO A 104 -7.08 12.40 -3.54
CA PRO A 104 -8.51 12.65 -3.63
C PRO A 104 -9.26 12.37 -2.34
N LEU A 105 -8.72 11.59 -1.40
CA LEU A 105 -9.39 11.38 -0.10
C LEU A 105 -9.51 12.67 0.72
N ARG A 106 -8.72 13.70 0.43
CA ARG A 106 -8.82 15.03 1.03
C ARG A 106 -9.31 16.03 0.00
N GLY A 107 -10.51 16.58 0.23
CA GLY A 107 -11.14 17.56 -0.65
C GLY A 107 -10.28 18.82 -0.83
N SER A 108 -9.68 18.97 -2.00
CA SER A 108 -8.95 20.15 -2.45
C SER A 108 -8.95 20.14 -3.98
N VAL A 109 -8.99 21.32 -4.58
CA VAL A 109 -8.93 21.46 -6.05
C VAL A 109 -7.61 20.94 -6.59
N PHE A 110 -6.50 21.25 -5.91
CA PHE A 110 -5.18 20.73 -6.27
C PHE A 110 -5.14 19.20 -6.19
N ASN A 111 -5.58 18.62 -5.08
CA ASN A 111 -5.54 17.16 -4.88
C ASN A 111 -6.31 16.41 -5.97
N LEU A 112 -7.53 16.86 -6.28
CA LEU A 112 -8.35 16.26 -7.34
C LEU A 112 -7.69 16.43 -8.71
N THR A 113 -7.24 17.64 -9.02
CA THR A 113 -6.67 17.93 -10.34
C THR A 113 -5.38 17.16 -10.57
N LEU A 114 -4.48 17.09 -9.58
CA LEU A 114 -3.23 16.34 -9.71
C LEU A 114 -3.50 14.86 -9.96
N SER A 115 -4.43 14.28 -9.22
CA SER A 115 -4.82 12.88 -9.37
C SER A 115 -5.38 12.60 -10.77
N MET A 116 -6.30 13.45 -11.24
CA MET A 116 -6.89 13.31 -12.57
C MET A 116 -5.87 13.57 -13.68
N SER A 117 -4.97 14.54 -13.52
CA SER A 117 -3.87 14.80 -14.45
C SER A 117 -2.95 13.60 -14.59
N LEU A 118 -2.61 12.92 -13.48
CA LEU A 118 -1.79 11.71 -13.52
C LEU A 118 -2.53 10.55 -14.20
N VAL A 119 -3.82 10.34 -13.91
CA VAL A 119 -4.63 9.32 -14.59
C VAL A 119 -4.69 9.57 -16.10
N VAL A 120 -4.94 10.81 -16.52
CA VAL A 120 -4.98 11.18 -17.94
C VAL A 120 -3.62 10.97 -18.59
N LEU A 121 -2.54 11.42 -17.95
CA LEU A 121 -1.19 11.27 -18.48
C LEU A 121 -0.79 9.79 -18.64
N LEU A 122 -1.04 8.96 -17.63
CA LEU A 122 -0.75 7.53 -17.68
C LEU A 122 -1.64 6.81 -18.70
N GLY A 123 -2.91 7.19 -18.81
CA GLY A 123 -3.82 6.66 -19.83
C GLY A 123 -3.33 6.96 -21.25
N ILE A 124 -2.88 8.21 -21.49
CA ILE A 124 -2.28 8.60 -22.78
C ILE A 124 -0.98 7.84 -23.04
N ILE A 125 -0.11 7.68 -22.05
CA ILE A 125 1.15 6.92 -22.20
C ILE A 125 0.86 5.43 -22.50
N GLY A 126 -0.13 4.85 -21.82
CA GLY A 126 -0.54 3.46 -22.03
C GLY A 126 -1.25 3.23 -23.36
N PHE A 127 -1.86 4.26 -23.95
CA PHE A 127 -2.51 4.19 -25.26
C PHE A 127 -1.52 4.62 -26.35
N SER A 128 -1.04 3.66 -27.14
CA SER A 128 0.06 3.83 -28.11
C SER A 128 -0.13 4.77 -29.31
N PRO A 129 -1.32 5.29 -29.72
CA PRO A 129 -1.41 6.02 -30.99
C PRO A 129 -0.89 7.47 -30.91
N PHE A 130 -0.49 7.97 -29.73
CA PHE A 130 -0.09 9.37 -29.58
C PHE A 130 1.39 9.59 -29.85
N ASN A 131 1.71 10.62 -30.65
CA ASN A 131 3.09 11.07 -30.85
C ASN A 131 3.69 11.61 -29.53
N ARG A 132 4.95 11.25 -29.24
CA ARG A 132 5.72 11.72 -28.06
C ARG A 132 5.64 13.23 -27.85
N ALA A 133 5.69 14.04 -28.91
CA ALA A 133 5.59 15.50 -28.80
C ALA A 133 4.24 15.95 -28.21
N LEU A 134 3.15 15.28 -28.59
CA LEU A 134 1.82 15.54 -28.05
C LEU A 134 1.74 15.13 -26.57
N VAL A 135 2.29 13.97 -26.21
CA VAL A 135 2.33 13.50 -24.80
C VAL A 135 3.10 14.48 -23.92
N ILE A 136 4.27 14.96 -24.38
CA ILE A 136 5.07 15.96 -23.67
C ILE A 136 4.30 17.30 -23.57
N GLY A 137 3.65 17.74 -24.64
CA GLY A 137 2.85 18.97 -24.65
C GLY A 137 1.69 18.92 -23.65
N ILE A 138 0.91 17.84 -23.66
CA ILE A 138 -0.18 17.62 -22.70
C ILE A 138 0.37 17.50 -21.28
N GLY A 139 1.44 16.74 -21.08
CA GLY A 139 2.10 16.61 -19.78
C GLY A 139 2.56 17.95 -19.21
N GLY A 140 3.18 18.79 -20.03
CA GLY A 140 3.59 20.14 -19.67
C GLY A 140 2.41 21.06 -19.31
N MET A 141 1.32 20.99 -20.08
CA MET A 141 0.09 21.73 -19.80
C MET A 141 -0.54 21.31 -18.46
N LEU A 142 -0.67 20.00 -18.23
CA LEU A 142 -1.21 19.46 -16.97
C LEU A 142 -0.31 19.80 -15.77
N ALA A 143 1.01 19.75 -15.94
CA ALA A 143 1.96 20.16 -14.92
C ALA A 143 1.82 21.66 -14.59
N GLY A 144 1.76 22.52 -15.62
CA GLY A 144 1.55 23.96 -15.45
C GLY A 144 0.25 24.30 -14.72
N LEU A 145 -0.85 23.61 -15.06
CA LEU A 145 -2.12 23.75 -14.34
C LEU A 145 -1.99 23.37 -12.86
N ASN A 146 -1.35 22.25 -12.55
CA ASN A 146 -1.19 21.81 -11.16
C ASN A 146 -0.27 22.73 -10.35
N ILE A 147 0.81 23.24 -10.96
CA ILE A 147 1.68 24.25 -10.34
C ILE A 147 0.89 25.53 -10.05
N TYR A 148 0.12 26.02 -11.02
CA TYR A 148 -0.76 27.18 -10.80
C TYR A 148 -1.74 26.95 -9.65
N LEU A 149 -2.44 25.81 -9.62
CA LEU A 149 -3.41 25.50 -8.57
C LEU A 149 -2.76 25.31 -7.19
N TRP A 150 -1.52 24.82 -7.14
CA TRP A 150 -0.74 24.73 -5.92
C TRP A 150 -0.47 26.11 -5.31
N PHE A 151 -0.19 27.13 -6.11
CA PHE A 151 0.00 28.48 -5.60
C PHE A 151 -1.32 29.22 -5.37
N ALA A 152 -2.31 29.02 -6.24
CA ALA A 152 -3.58 29.73 -6.17
C ALA A 152 -4.47 29.30 -4.99
N GLN A 153 -4.34 28.04 -4.53
CA GLN A 153 -5.12 27.47 -3.41
C GLN A 153 -6.62 27.85 -3.43
N PRO A 154 -7.33 27.63 -4.56
CA PRO A 154 -8.72 28.05 -4.69
C PRO A 154 -9.61 27.28 -3.69
N LYS A 155 -10.69 27.94 -3.24
CA LYS A 155 -11.67 27.33 -2.35
C LYS A 155 -12.26 26.06 -2.97
N PHE A 156 -12.40 25.02 -2.16
CA PHE A 156 -13.01 23.78 -2.63
C PHE A 156 -14.50 24.01 -2.94
N PRO A 157 -15.00 23.60 -4.13
CA PRO A 157 -16.39 23.87 -4.52
C PRO A 157 -17.41 23.28 -3.54
N VAL A 158 -18.42 24.07 -3.18
CA VAL A 158 -19.46 23.68 -2.20
C VAL A 158 -20.16 22.37 -2.56
N ARG A 159 -20.46 22.15 -3.85
CA ARG A 159 -21.07 20.91 -4.34
C ARG A 159 -20.18 19.69 -4.10
N LEU A 160 -18.87 19.81 -4.31
CA LEU A 160 -17.92 18.74 -4.04
C LEU A 160 -17.75 18.53 -2.54
N GLN A 161 -17.68 19.60 -1.76
CA GLN A 161 -17.64 19.49 -0.30
C GLN A 161 -18.86 18.73 0.25
N ALA A 162 -20.05 19.02 -0.27
CA ALA A 162 -21.27 18.29 0.09
C ALA A 162 -21.22 16.80 -0.31
N ALA A 163 -20.58 16.45 -1.43
CA ALA A 163 -20.38 15.06 -1.80
C ALA A 163 -19.44 14.32 -0.82
N TYR A 164 -18.36 14.97 -0.38
CA TYR A 164 -17.41 14.40 0.59
C TYR A 164 -18.02 14.15 1.96
N THR A 165 -18.93 15.01 2.40
CA THR A 165 -19.63 14.83 3.68
C THR A 165 -20.79 13.85 3.57
N ARG A 166 -21.50 13.81 2.43
CA ARG A 166 -22.65 12.93 2.22
C ARG A 166 -22.26 11.49 1.87
N TYR A 167 -21.17 11.29 1.13
CA TYR A 167 -20.77 9.98 0.61
C TYR A 167 -19.32 9.59 0.95
N PRO A 168 -18.84 9.74 2.20
CA PRO A 168 -17.45 9.46 2.54
C PRO A 168 -17.09 7.98 2.35
N ARG A 169 -18.05 7.07 2.63
CA ARG A 169 -17.88 5.62 2.41
C ARG A 169 -17.66 5.30 0.94
N LEU A 170 -18.49 5.86 0.05
CA LEU A 170 -18.38 5.59 -1.39
C LEU A 170 -17.04 6.05 -1.94
N ILE A 171 -16.58 7.24 -1.54
CA ILE A 171 -15.30 7.79 -1.99
C ILE A 171 -14.14 6.93 -1.45
N PHE A 172 -14.14 6.62 -0.14
CA PHE A 172 -13.08 5.85 0.49
C PHE A 172 -12.96 4.44 -0.08
N TYR A 173 -14.06 3.69 -0.10
CA TYR A 173 -14.08 2.32 -0.61
C TYR A 173 -13.92 2.28 -2.14
N GLY A 174 -14.51 3.23 -2.86
CA GLY A 174 -14.36 3.34 -4.32
C GLY A 174 -12.90 3.52 -4.73
N LEU A 175 -12.16 4.41 -4.05
CA LEU A 175 -10.73 4.59 -4.34
C LEU A 175 -9.88 3.38 -3.95
N ALA A 176 -10.21 2.67 -2.86
CA ALA A 176 -9.54 1.42 -2.50
C ALA A 176 -9.81 0.29 -3.52
N LEU A 177 -11.04 0.20 -4.03
CA LEU A 177 -11.41 -0.75 -5.08
C LEU A 177 -10.73 -0.43 -6.41
N LEU A 178 -10.71 0.85 -6.81
CA LEU A 178 -10.00 1.30 -8.02
C LEU A 178 -8.49 1.04 -7.93
N PHE A 179 -7.90 1.23 -6.74
CA PHE A 179 -6.51 0.89 -6.49
C PHE A 179 -6.25 -0.61 -6.68
N GLY A 180 -7.14 -1.49 -6.22
CA GLY A 180 -7.07 -2.91 -6.57
C GLY A 180 -7.28 -3.18 -8.06
N ALA A 181 -8.25 -2.52 -8.68
CA ALA A 181 -8.64 -2.76 -10.07
C ALA A 181 -7.53 -2.47 -11.09
N ILE A 182 -6.66 -1.48 -10.85
CA ILE A 182 -5.53 -1.23 -11.76
C ILE A 182 -4.51 -2.39 -11.79
N HIS A 183 -4.54 -3.29 -10.80
CA HIS A 183 -3.66 -4.46 -10.75
C HIS A 183 -4.24 -5.67 -11.50
N ILE A 184 -5.44 -5.57 -12.08
CA ILE A 184 -6.01 -6.62 -12.94
C ILE A 184 -5.06 -6.93 -14.11
N THR A 185 -4.37 -5.92 -14.64
CA THR A 185 -3.44 -6.07 -15.77
C THR A 185 -2.20 -6.91 -15.44
N ASN A 186 -1.96 -7.25 -14.17
CA ASN A 186 -0.87 -8.13 -13.79
C ASN A 186 -1.16 -9.61 -14.11
N TYR A 187 -2.42 -9.95 -14.38
CA TYR A 187 -2.87 -11.32 -14.55
C TYR A 187 -3.27 -11.62 -15.99
N GLN A 188 -2.97 -12.83 -16.43
CA GLN A 188 -3.37 -13.33 -17.73
C GLN A 188 -4.91 -13.39 -17.88
N PRO A 189 -5.46 -13.24 -19.10
CA PRO A 189 -6.91 -13.23 -19.33
C PRO A 189 -7.67 -14.46 -18.80
N GLN A 190 -7.05 -15.65 -18.77
CA GLN A 190 -7.68 -16.84 -18.20
C GLN A 190 -8.01 -16.72 -16.71
N MET A 191 -7.37 -15.80 -15.98
CA MET A 191 -7.60 -15.56 -14.55
C MET A 191 -8.80 -14.63 -14.26
N LEU A 192 -9.52 -14.17 -15.30
CA LEU A 192 -10.71 -13.32 -15.18
C LEU A 192 -11.69 -13.74 -14.06
N PRO A 193 -12.05 -15.03 -13.90
CA PRO A 193 -12.98 -15.46 -12.84
C PRO A 193 -12.44 -15.27 -11.42
N LEU A 194 -11.11 -15.26 -11.25
CA LEU A 194 -10.44 -15.16 -9.96
C LEU A 194 -10.01 -13.73 -9.61
N LEU A 195 -10.18 -12.76 -10.53
CA LEU A 195 -9.73 -11.38 -10.31
C LEU A 195 -10.17 -10.76 -8.98
N PRO A 196 -11.42 -10.94 -8.50
CA PRO A 196 -11.82 -10.39 -7.19
C PRO A 196 -10.95 -10.89 -6.04
N LEU A 197 -10.49 -12.16 -6.08
CA LEU A 197 -9.56 -12.73 -5.10
C LEU A 197 -8.13 -12.23 -5.35
N LEU A 198 -7.70 -12.19 -6.62
CA LEU A 198 -6.34 -11.84 -6.99
C LEU A 198 -5.97 -10.38 -6.71
N VAL A 199 -6.93 -9.45 -6.83
CA VAL A 199 -6.72 -8.02 -6.51
C VAL A 199 -7.09 -7.65 -5.08
N LEU A 200 -7.61 -8.60 -4.30
CA LEU A 200 -7.97 -8.39 -2.89
C LEU A 200 -6.79 -7.90 -2.04
N PRO A 201 -5.56 -8.43 -2.17
CA PRO A 201 -4.40 -7.93 -1.46
C PRO A 201 -4.24 -6.40 -1.61
N GLN A 202 -4.37 -5.91 -2.84
CA GLN A 202 -4.22 -4.51 -3.18
C GLN A 202 -5.38 -3.68 -2.65
N VAL A 203 -6.62 -4.18 -2.67
CA VAL A 203 -7.74 -3.52 -2.00
C VAL A 203 -7.49 -3.37 -0.49
N VAL A 204 -6.98 -4.42 0.15
CA VAL A 204 -6.69 -4.43 1.60
C VAL A 204 -5.57 -3.43 1.94
N VAL A 205 -4.51 -3.37 1.13
CA VAL A 205 -3.46 -2.33 1.20
C VAL A 205 -4.06 -0.94 0.96
N GLY A 206 -4.99 -0.84 0.01
CA GLY A 206 -5.88 0.28 -0.28
C GLY A 206 -6.47 0.92 0.98
N LEU A 207 -7.19 0.11 1.74
CA LEU A 207 -7.88 0.49 2.97
C LEU A 207 -6.90 0.94 4.06
N TRP A 208 -5.79 0.22 4.23
CA TRP A 208 -4.78 0.54 5.24
C TRP A 208 -4.07 1.87 4.94
N LEU A 209 -3.59 2.07 3.72
CA LEU A 209 -2.95 3.33 3.30
C LEU A 209 -3.93 4.50 3.28
N GLY A 210 -5.20 4.27 2.92
CA GLY A 210 -6.24 5.29 3.01
C GLY A 210 -6.47 5.77 4.45
N PHE A 211 -6.44 4.87 5.43
CA PHE A 211 -6.47 5.25 6.85
C PHE A 211 -5.25 6.08 7.25
N ILE A 212 -4.03 5.65 6.86
CA ILE A 212 -2.79 6.39 7.14
C ILE A 212 -2.85 7.79 6.53
N ARG A 213 -3.32 7.91 5.28
CA ARG A 213 -3.47 9.19 4.58
C ARG A 213 -4.34 10.18 5.36
N LEU A 214 -5.47 9.71 5.84
CA LEU A 214 -6.50 10.55 6.47
C LEU A 214 -6.16 10.87 7.92
N ARG A 215 -5.47 9.97 8.62
CA ARG A 215 -5.09 10.14 10.03
C ARG A 215 -3.73 10.80 10.22
N TYR A 216 -2.71 10.40 9.48
CA TYR A 216 -1.32 10.85 9.67
C TYR A 216 -0.80 11.74 8.54
N GLY A 217 -1.38 11.64 7.34
CA GLY A 217 -1.05 12.50 6.20
C GLY A 217 -0.44 11.75 5.01
N PHE A 218 -0.22 12.49 3.92
CA PHE A 218 0.21 11.93 2.63
C PHE A 218 1.60 11.30 2.69
N GLY A 219 2.59 11.99 3.27
CA GLY A 219 3.95 11.47 3.35
C GLY A 219 4.04 10.16 4.11
N TRP A 220 3.27 9.98 5.18
CA TRP A 220 3.20 8.70 5.91
C TRP A 220 2.59 7.58 5.07
N ALA A 221 1.61 7.87 4.21
CA ALA A 221 1.03 6.89 3.32
C ALA A 221 2.06 6.44 2.25
N VAL A 222 2.77 7.40 1.64
CA VAL A 222 3.87 7.10 0.70
C VAL A 222 4.97 6.27 1.36
N LEU A 223 5.44 6.65 2.54
CA LEU A 223 6.49 5.92 3.26
C LEU A 223 6.03 4.51 3.65
N ALA A 224 4.78 4.36 4.10
CA ALA A 224 4.20 3.08 4.46
C ALA A 224 4.05 2.15 3.24
N HIS A 225 3.67 2.71 2.09
CA HIS A 225 3.56 1.99 0.83
C HIS A 225 4.95 1.59 0.27
N ALA A 226 5.90 2.52 0.25
CA ALA A 226 7.29 2.23 -0.10
C ALA A 226 7.89 1.13 0.79
N PHE A 227 7.63 1.18 2.10
CA PHE A 227 8.05 0.14 3.03
C PHE A 227 7.40 -1.22 2.73
N HIS A 228 6.10 -1.23 2.41
CA HIS A 228 5.39 -2.45 2.02
C HIS A 228 6.01 -3.09 0.78
N ASN A 229 6.19 -2.32 -0.30
CA ASN A 229 6.77 -2.81 -1.54
C ASN A 229 8.22 -3.24 -1.34
N GLY A 230 9.01 -2.45 -0.61
CA GLY A 230 10.40 -2.77 -0.28
C GLY A 230 10.51 -4.08 0.50
N LEU A 231 9.65 -4.29 1.51
CA LEU A 231 9.66 -5.53 2.29
C LEU A 231 9.36 -6.76 1.43
N LEU A 232 8.39 -6.67 0.51
CA LEU A 232 7.99 -7.78 -0.36
C LEU A 232 9.03 -8.06 -1.46
N LEU A 233 9.70 -7.02 -1.98
CA LEU A 233 10.59 -7.13 -3.13
C LEU A 233 12.06 -7.31 -2.76
N LEU A 234 12.46 -6.97 -1.53
CA LEU A 234 13.84 -7.11 -1.07
C LEU A 234 14.43 -8.52 -1.29
N PRO A 235 13.73 -9.64 -1.00
CA PRO A 235 14.28 -10.98 -1.23
C PRO A 235 14.60 -11.22 -2.71
N ILE A 236 13.71 -10.80 -3.60
CA ILE A 236 13.90 -10.93 -5.05
C ILE A 236 15.10 -10.10 -5.49
N LEU A 237 15.22 -8.85 -5.00
CA LEU A 237 16.38 -8.00 -5.28
C LEU A 237 17.68 -8.63 -4.78
N LEU A 238 17.69 -9.21 -3.58
CA LEU A 238 18.89 -9.83 -3.01
C LEU A 238 19.31 -11.06 -3.81
N ILE A 239 18.37 -11.92 -4.20
CA ILE A 239 18.65 -13.10 -5.03
C ILE A 239 19.16 -12.67 -6.41
N THR A 240 18.46 -11.76 -7.07
CA THR A 240 18.80 -11.32 -8.44
C THR A 240 20.02 -10.40 -8.50
N GLY A 241 20.38 -9.73 -7.40
CA GLY A 241 21.50 -8.80 -7.32
C GLY A 241 22.78 -9.40 -6.73
N LEU A 242 22.68 -10.39 -5.83
CA LEU A 242 23.82 -10.95 -5.09
C LEU A 242 23.99 -12.46 -5.26
N GLY A 243 22.96 -13.18 -5.71
CA GLY A 243 23.03 -14.63 -5.92
C GLY A 243 23.92 -15.01 -7.11
N SER A 244 24.45 -16.23 -7.12
CA SER A 244 25.20 -16.74 -8.27
C SER A 244 24.32 -16.91 -9.52
N ALA A 245 24.95 -17.11 -10.68
CA ALA A 245 24.23 -17.39 -11.93
C ALA A 245 23.31 -18.63 -11.83
N GLN A 246 23.70 -19.64 -11.04
CA GLN A 246 22.88 -20.81 -10.78
C GLN A 246 21.61 -20.43 -10.02
N LEU A 247 21.74 -19.72 -8.90
CA LEU A 247 20.60 -19.30 -8.08
C LEU A 247 19.67 -18.33 -8.82
N GLN A 248 20.24 -17.42 -9.62
CA GLN A 248 19.46 -16.50 -10.46
C GLN A 248 18.65 -17.24 -11.54
N ALA A 249 19.22 -18.28 -12.15
CA ALA A 249 18.57 -19.04 -13.22
C ALA A 249 17.53 -20.05 -12.70
N GLN A 250 17.82 -20.71 -11.57
CA GLN A 250 17.00 -21.82 -11.06
C GLN A 250 15.96 -21.38 -10.01
N GLY A 251 16.13 -20.20 -9.41
CA GLY A 251 15.29 -19.73 -8.32
C GLY A 251 15.41 -20.59 -7.06
N LEU A 252 14.42 -20.51 -6.17
CA LEU A 252 14.41 -21.27 -4.91
C LEU A 252 13.84 -22.69 -5.04
N ASP A 253 13.08 -22.97 -6.11
CA ASP A 253 12.30 -24.21 -6.22
C ASP A 253 13.10 -25.40 -6.76
N ASN A 254 14.24 -25.16 -7.42
CA ASN A 254 15.04 -26.20 -8.09
C ASN A 254 16.51 -26.19 -7.65
N ILE A 255 16.76 -25.86 -6.39
CA ILE A 255 18.12 -25.83 -5.82
C ILE A 255 18.58 -27.24 -5.46
N ASP A 256 19.75 -27.63 -5.97
CA ASP A 256 20.48 -28.79 -5.47
C ASP A 256 21.46 -28.35 -4.36
N PRO A 257 21.23 -28.75 -3.09
CA PRO A 257 22.07 -28.35 -1.96
C PRO A 257 23.54 -28.79 -2.08
N GLU A 258 23.83 -29.85 -2.86
CA GLU A 258 25.20 -30.37 -3.00
C GLU A 258 26.06 -29.52 -3.95
N THR A 259 25.41 -28.82 -4.89
CA THR A 259 26.11 -28.00 -5.90
C THR A 259 26.02 -26.50 -5.62
N LEU A 260 25.14 -26.09 -4.70
CA LEU A 260 24.92 -24.67 -4.41
C LEU A 260 26.16 -24.02 -3.77
N PRO A 261 26.67 -22.90 -4.31
CA PRO A 261 27.77 -22.16 -3.71
C PRO A 261 27.47 -21.77 -2.26
N PHE A 262 28.49 -21.83 -1.39
CA PHE A 262 28.34 -21.46 0.03
C PHE A 262 27.79 -20.03 0.23
N SER A 263 28.15 -19.08 -0.65
CA SER A 263 27.63 -17.71 -0.61
C SER A 263 26.11 -17.65 -0.82
N ASP A 264 25.58 -18.49 -1.71
CA ASP A 264 24.15 -18.56 -2.00
C ASP A 264 23.40 -19.20 -0.83
N SER A 265 23.97 -20.24 -0.23
CA SER A 265 23.44 -20.85 1.01
C SER A 265 23.34 -19.82 2.13
N LEU A 266 24.38 -18.99 2.34
CA LEU A 266 24.36 -17.91 3.32
C LEU A 266 23.30 -16.85 2.99
N LEU A 267 23.16 -16.48 1.72
CA LEU A 267 22.17 -15.52 1.25
C LEU A 267 20.75 -16.01 1.54
N ILE A 268 20.43 -17.25 1.15
CA ILE A 268 19.13 -17.88 1.36
C ILE A 268 18.82 -18.00 2.85
N LEU A 269 19.78 -18.45 3.66
CA LEU A 269 19.63 -18.53 5.11
C LEU A 269 19.38 -17.14 5.71
N GLY A 270 20.13 -16.11 5.30
CA GLY A 270 19.94 -14.74 5.75
C GLY A 270 18.56 -14.18 5.42
N ILE A 271 18.07 -14.43 4.20
CA ILE A 271 16.70 -14.10 3.79
C ILE A 271 15.70 -14.84 4.69
N GLY A 272 15.85 -16.16 4.86
CA GLY A 272 14.97 -17.00 5.69
C GLY A 272 14.89 -16.54 7.14
N PHE A 273 16.03 -16.25 7.78
CA PHE A 273 16.07 -15.71 9.14
C PHE A 273 15.42 -14.33 9.25
N SER A 274 15.60 -13.47 8.23
CA SER A 274 14.97 -12.15 8.19
C SER A 274 13.44 -12.27 8.13
N PHE A 275 12.92 -13.20 7.32
CA PHE A 275 11.50 -13.50 7.26
C PHE A 275 10.97 -14.06 8.58
N LEU A 276 11.64 -15.05 9.16
CA LEU A 276 11.22 -15.64 10.43
C LEU A 276 11.20 -14.59 11.55
N GLY A 277 12.25 -13.77 11.65
CA GLY A 277 12.31 -12.66 12.59
C GLY A 277 11.19 -11.64 12.37
N GLY A 278 10.91 -11.30 11.10
CA GLY A 278 9.80 -10.42 10.72
C GLY A 278 8.43 -10.98 11.10
N LEU A 279 8.19 -12.28 10.89
CA LEU A 279 6.94 -12.94 11.29
C LEU A 279 6.75 -12.95 12.81
N ILE A 280 7.80 -13.26 13.56
CA ILE A 280 7.78 -13.21 15.04
C ILE A 280 7.48 -11.79 15.50
N PHE A 281 8.17 -10.80 14.94
CA PHE A 281 7.95 -9.39 15.22
C PHE A 281 6.49 -8.98 14.97
N CYS A 282 5.96 -9.32 13.78
CA CYS A 282 4.57 -9.02 13.44
C CYS A 282 3.58 -9.73 14.36
N GLY A 283 3.84 -10.99 14.73
CA GLY A 283 3.03 -11.74 15.69
C GLY A 283 2.95 -11.05 17.06
N ILE A 284 4.09 -10.62 17.61
CA ILE A 284 4.16 -9.91 18.89
C ILE A 284 3.36 -8.60 18.84
N HIS A 285 3.57 -7.80 17.80
CA HIS A 285 2.91 -6.50 17.66
C HIS A 285 1.41 -6.62 17.40
N ALA A 286 1.01 -7.54 16.52
CA ALA A 286 -0.40 -7.82 16.24
C ALA A 286 -1.13 -8.34 17.48
N TRP A 287 -0.51 -9.28 18.22
CA TRP A 287 -1.04 -9.77 19.48
C TRP A 287 -1.24 -8.64 20.50
N GLY A 288 -0.25 -7.75 20.65
CA GLY A 288 -0.36 -6.59 21.53
C GLY A 288 -1.54 -5.68 21.18
N VAL A 289 -1.73 -5.40 19.87
CA VAL A 289 -2.87 -4.60 19.38
C VAL A 289 -4.22 -5.27 19.68
N VAL A 290 -4.34 -6.57 19.47
CA VAL A 290 -5.57 -7.33 19.73
C VAL A 290 -5.88 -7.39 21.22
N ARG A 291 -4.86 -7.67 22.06
CA ARG A 291 -5.01 -7.78 23.52
C ARG A 291 -5.44 -6.47 24.17
N GLU A 292 -4.88 -5.35 23.73
CA GLU A 292 -5.30 -4.01 24.19
C GLU A 292 -6.77 -3.75 23.88
N TRP A 293 -7.23 -4.15 22.69
CA TRP A 293 -8.61 -3.94 22.26
C TRP A 293 -9.61 -4.80 23.05
N GLN A 294 -9.27 -6.06 23.31
CA GLN A 294 -10.10 -6.95 24.13
C GLN A 294 -10.26 -6.43 25.57
N ARG A 295 -9.17 -5.96 26.18
CA ARG A 295 -9.20 -5.37 27.53
C ARG A 295 -10.10 -4.14 27.61
N ASN A 296 -10.03 -3.26 26.62
CA ASN A 296 -10.83 -2.04 26.58
C ASN A 296 -12.34 -2.35 26.42
N ARG A 297 -12.72 -3.46 25.76
CA ARG A 297 -14.12 -3.91 25.68
C ARG A 297 -14.66 -4.59 26.95
N ALA A 298 -13.77 -5.07 27.81
CA ALA A 298 -14.13 -5.79 29.03
C ALA A 298 -14.28 -4.88 30.26
N CYS A 299 -13.89 -3.60 30.13
CA CYS A 299 -14.10 -2.54 31.12
C CYS A 299 -15.31 -1.69 30.71
#